data_AF-A0A2M7IG11-F1
#
_entry.id   AF-A0A2M7IG11-F1
#
_cell.length_a   1.000
_cell.length_b   1.000
_cell.length_c   1.000
_cell.angle_alpha   90.00
_cell.angle_beta   90.00
_cell.angle_gamma   90.00
#
_symmetry.space_group_name_H-M   'P 1'
#
loop_
_entity.id
_entity.type
_entity.pdbx_description
1 polymer ?
#
loop_
_entity_poly.entity_id
_entity_poly.type
_entity_poly.pdbx_seq_one_letter_code
_entity_poly.pdbx_strand_id
1 'polypeptide(L)'
;MVSPAENLNESTLESRVAFCGAVRGNNMCVGPSGNIYGCGYSTIQLGNLSKIQLFYAPGTAYHRFVRDHLTGAMEMCRGCMIEGQCGGGCNITQEFARATKTAKIERMCDFYRHMTQEILREQLRKAITVESESLRTITEGGESHAEGAT
;
A
#
# COMPACT_ATOMS: atom_id res chain seq x y z
N MET A 1 -4.72 9.81 2.84
CA MET A 1 -3.56 8.92 3.10
C MET A 1 -4.03 7.53 2.72
N VAL A 2 -3.43 6.90 1.71
CA VAL A 2 -3.89 5.59 1.23
C VAL A 2 -3.46 4.53 2.24
N SER A 3 -4.42 3.77 2.78
CA SER A 3 -4.17 2.69 3.75
C SER A 3 -3.86 1.38 3.01
N PRO A 4 -2.95 0.51 3.49
CA PRO A 4 -2.76 -0.82 2.89
C PRO A 4 -4.07 -1.61 2.78
N ALA A 5 -5.04 -1.37 3.67
CA ALA A 5 -6.35 -1.98 3.62
C ALA A 5 -7.12 -1.65 2.33
N GLU A 6 -6.95 -0.45 1.77
CA GLU A 6 -7.61 -0.02 0.53
C GLU A 6 -7.02 -0.72 -0.70
N ASN A 7 -5.79 -1.24 -0.59
CA ASN A 7 -5.14 -1.98 -1.65
C ASN A 7 -5.40 -3.50 -1.57
N LEU A 8 -6.00 -4.03 -0.51
CA LEU A 8 -6.06 -5.49 -0.30
C LEU A 8 -6.69 -6.29 -1.45
N ASN A 9 -7.59 -5.68 -2.21
CA ASN A 9 -8.27 -6.30 -3.35
C ASN A 9 -7.60 -5.98 -4.70
N GLU A 10 -6.51 -5.21 -4.67
CA GLU A 10 -5.78 -4.78 -5.85
C GLU A 10 -4.68 -5.80 -6.19
N SER A 11 -4.61 -6.16 -7.47
CA SER A 11 -3.53 -6.99 -7.99
C SER A 11 -2.28 -6.15 -8.16
N THR A 12 -1.17 -6.56 -7.54
CA THR A 12 0.15 -5.93 -7.72
C THR A 12 0.68 -6.06 -9.15
N LEU A 13 0.06 -6.89 -9.99
CA LEU A 13 0.38 -7.06 -11.41
C LEU A 13 -0.43 -6.12 -12.32
N GLU A 14 -1.64 -5.74 -11.90
CA GLU A 14 -2.59 -4.99 -12.74
C GLU A 14 -2.68 -3.52 -12.32
N SER A 15 -2.47 -3.22 -11.04
CA SER A 15 -2.52 -1.86 -10.53
C SER A 15 -1.23 -1.46 -9.84
N ARG A 16 -0.99 -0.15 -9.83
CA ARG A 16 0.19 0.43 -9.16
C ARG A 16 -0.07 0.42 -7.66
N VAL A 17 0.28 -0.67 -7.00
CA VAL A 17 0.06 -0.87 -5.57
C VAL A 17 1.33 -0.52 -4.78
N ALA A 18 1.30 0.62 -4.09
CA ALA A 18 2.21 0.97 -3.00
C ALA A 18 1.83 2.34 -2.43
N PHE A 19 2.08 2.56 -1.13
CA PHE A 19 1.94 3.89 -0.52
C PHE A 19 3.01 4.87 -1.01
N CYS A 20 4.26 4.41 -1.10
CA CYS A 20 5.38 5.27 -1.45
C CYS A 20 5.43 5.54 -2.95
N GLY A 21 5.33 6.81 -3.37
CA GLY A 21 5.36 7.14 -4.80
C GLY A 21 6.65 6.74 -5.53
N ALA A 22 7.76 6.69 -4.79
CA ALA A 22 9.04 6.19 -5.31
C ALA A 22 8.94 4.70 -5.67
N VAL A 23 8.40 3.89 -4.76
CA VAL A 23 8.23 2.43 -4.92
C VAL A 23 7.14 2.13 -5.95
N ARG A 24 6.04 2.88 -5.90
CA ARG A 24 4.92 2.81 -6.85
C ARG A 24 5.34 3.17 -8.29
N GLY A 25 6.49 3.83 -8.46
CA GLY A 25 7.01 4.28 -9.75
C GLY A 25 6.25 5.48 -10.35
N ASN A 26 5.46 6.20 -9.54
CA ASN A 26 4.75 7.41 -9.99
C ASN A 26 5.35 8.71 -9.45
N ASN A 27 6.51 8.63 -8.79
CA ASN A 27 7.28 9.80 -8.34
C ASN A 27 8.76 9.61 -8.63
N MET A 28 9.39 10.65 -9.21
CA MET A 28 10.84 10.82 -9.27
C MET A 28 11.17 12.31 -9.11
N CYS A 29 12.34 12.60 -8.55
CA CYS A 29 12.81 13.95 -8.30
C CYS A 29 14.16 14.16 -8.98
N VAL A 30 14.37 15.34 -9.56
CA VAL A 30 15.62 15.72 -10.21
C VAL A 30 16.19 16.93 -9.48
N GLY A 31 17.41 16.83 -8.99
CA GLY A 31 18.13 17.94 -8.36
C GLY A 31 18.73 18.90 -9.40
N PRO A 32 19.15 20.12 -8.99
CA PRO A 32 19.69 21.14 -9.92
C PRO A 32 20.92 20.68 -10.72
N SER A 33 21.71 19.73 -10.20
CA SER A 33 22.86 19.11 -10.87
C SER A 33 22.47 18.00 -11.87
N GLY A 34 21.18 17.76 -12.07
CA GLY A 34 20.65 16.65 -12.88
C GLY A 34 20.66 15.29 -12.19
N ASN A 35 21.01 15.20 -10.91
CA ASN A 35 20.93 13.95 -10.14
C ASN A 35 19.47 13.52 -9.95
N ILE A 36 19.20 12.22 -10.10
CA ILE A 36 17.85 11.65 -10.04
C ILE A 36 17.68 10.86 -8.74
N TYR A 37 16.53 11.04 -8.09
CA TYR A 37 16.14 10.43 -6.82
C TYR A 37 14.71 9.87 -6.91
N GLY A 38 14.38 8.84 -6.14
CA GLY A 38 13.01 8.30 -6.10
C GLY A 38 12.03 9.20 -5.34
N CYS A 39 12.53 10.03 -4.43
CA CYS A 39 11.75 10.92 -3.58
C CYS A 39 12.58 12.17 -3.24
N GLY A 40 11.93 13.32 -3.02
CA GLY A 40 12.61 14.57 -2.70
C GLY A 40 13.35 14.57 -1.37
N TYR A 41 13.06 13.60 -0.51
CA TYR A 41 13.76 13.39 0.77
C TYR A 41 14.82 12.28 0.71
N SER A 42 14.97 11.61 -0.43
CA SER A 42 15.92 10.50 -0.60
C SER A 42 17.34 11.04 -0.67
N THR A 43 18.25 10.42 0.07
CA THR A 43 19.70 10.69 -0.07
C THR A 43 20.36 9.73 -1.05
N ILE A 44 19.65 8.68 -1.47
CA ILE A 44 20.14 7.70 -2.44
C ILE A 44 19.91 8.22 -3.85
N GLN A 45 21.02 8.48 -4.56
CA GLN A 45 21.00 8.82 -5.98
C GLN A 45 20.75 7.57 -6.84
N LEU A 46 19.74 7.64 -7.70
CA LEU A 46 19.39 6.57 -8.65
C LEU A 46 20.13 6.70 -9.98
N GLY A 47 20.59 7.91 -10.31
CA GLY A 47 21.36 8.19 -11.53
C GLY A 47 21.47 9.68 -11.82
N ASN A 48 21.74 10.05 -13.07
CA ASN A 48 21.88 11.44 -13.51
C ASN A 48 21.30 11.62 -14.92
N LEU A 49 20.65 12.76 -15.17
CA LEU A 49 19.99 13.08 -16.44
C LEU A 49 20.94 13.00 -17.65
N SER A 50 22.21 13.37 -17.49
CA SER A 50 23.22 13.28 -18.56
C SER A 50 23.42 11.85 -19.09
N LYS A 51 23.05 10.83 -18.30
CA LYS A 51 23.20 9.40 -18.62
C LYS A 51 21.86 8.65 -18.55
N ILE A 52 20.74 9.35 -18.74
CA ILE A 52 19.39 8.77 -18.58
C ILE A 52 19.13 7.57 -19.51
N GLN A 53 19.74 7.55 -20.69
CA GLN A 53 19.65 6.45 -21.67
C GLN A 53 20.18 5.11 -21.12
N LEU A 54 21.05 5.14 -20.10
CA LEU A 54 21.60 3.95 -19.45
C LEU A 54 20.92 3.64 -18.12
N PHE A 55 19.93 4.44 -17.71
CA PHE A 55 19.36 4.41 -16.37
C PHE A 55 18.72 3.05 -16.00
N TYR A 56 18.10 2.39 -16.98
CA TYR A 56 17.44 1.08 -16.81
C TYR A 56 18.40 -0.12 -16.95
N ALA A 57 19.66 0.11 -17.32
CA ALA A 57 20.59 -0.98 -17.60
C ALA A 57 20.81 -1.87 -16.36
N PRO A 58 20.98 -3.20 -16.53
CA PRO A 58 21.26 -4.10 -15.43
C PRO A 58 22.45 -3.64 -14.58
N GLY A 59 22.26 -3.64 -13.26
CA GLY A 59 23.31 -3.24 -12.32
C GLY A 59 23.45 -1.72 -12.10
N THR A 60 22.57 -0.89 -12.67
CA THR A 60 22.49 0.52 -12.26
C THR A 60 21.76 0.67 -10.92
N ALA A 61 21.85 1.84 -10.29
CA ALA A 61 21.17 2.10 -9.03
C ALA A 61 19.64 2.08 -9.19
N TYR A 62 19.10 2.65 -10.26
CA TYR A 62 17.68 2.55 -10.57
C TYR A 62 17.22 1.11 -10.83
N HIS A 63 17.96 0.34 -11.64
CA HIS A 63 17.62 -1.06 -11.90
C HIS A 63 17.59 -1.88 -10.60
N ARG A 64 18.59 -1.71 -9.72
CA ARG A 64 18.58 -2.35 -8.39
C ARG A 64 17.39 -1.89 -7.56
N PHE A 65 17.11 -0.59 -7.54
CA PHE A 65 15.98 -0.04 -6.80
C PHE A 65 14.66 -0.70 -7.22
N VAL A 66 14.38 -0.81 -8.52
CA VAL A 66 13.17 -1.47 -9.02
C VAL A 66 13.14 -2.95 -8.61
N ARG A 67 14.22 -3.68 -8.86
CA ARG A 67 14.32 -5.11 -8.56
C ARG A 67 14.11 -5.40 -7.08
N ASP A 68 14.74 -4.62 -6.21
CA ASP A 68 14.74 -4.84 -4.76
C ASP A 68 13.40 -4.47 -4.10
N HIS A 69 12.52 -3.77 -4.84
CA HIS A 69 11.17 -3.42 -4.38
C HIS A 69 10.06 -4.26 -5.03
N LEU A 70 10.39 -5.27 -5.84
CA LEU A 70 9.40 -6.21 -6.35
C LEU A 70 8.73 -6.98 -5.20
N THR A 71 7.46 -7.33 -5.36
CA THR A 71 6.74 -8.19 -4.41
C THR A 71 7.49 -9.54 -4.29
N GLY A 72 7.70 -10.00 -3.06
CA GLY A 72 8.51 -11.20 -2.77
C GLY A 72 10.02 -11.00 -2.74
N ALA A 73 10.56 -9.84 -3.18
CA ALA A 73 12.00 -9.56 -3.11
C ALA A 73 12.46 -9.07 -1.74
N MET A 74 11.59 -8.36 -1.01
CA MET A 74 11.90 -7.79 0.30
C MET A 74 11.75 -8.84 1.40
N GLU A 75 12.87 -9.32 1.94
CA GLU A 75 12.86 -10.39 2.96
C GLU A 75 12.03 -10.03 4.20
N MET A 76 12.08 -8.77 4.65
CA MET A 76 11.29 -8.30 5.79
C MET A 76 9.76 -8.37 5.57
N CYS A 77 9.32 -8.48 4.32
CA CYS A 77 7.91 -8.52 3.96
C CYS A 77 7.40 -9.94 3.75
N ARG A 78 8.28 -10.94 3.61
CA ARG A 78 7.92 -12.32 3.27
C ARG A 78 6.96 -12.91 4.32
N GLY A 79 5.79 -13.34 3.89
CA GLY A 79 4.76 -13.93 4.75
C GLY A 79 3.97 -12.91 5.57
N CYS A 80 4.13 -11.61 5.30
CA CYS A 80 3.31 -10.57 5.93
C CYS A 80 1.89 -10.59 5.39
N MET A 81 0.88 -10.40 6.26
CA MET A 81 -0.54 -10.37 5.86
C MET A 81 -0.92 -9.26 4.86
N ILE A 82 -0.03 -8.29 4.65
CA ILE A 82 -0.17 -7.19 3.69
C ILE A 82 1.04 -7.09 2.74
N GLU A 83 1.74 -8.21 2.53
CA GLU A 83 2.84 -8.31 1.57
C GLU A 83 2.38 -7.87 0.17
N GLY A 84 3.22 -7.11 -0.53
CA GLY A 84 2.87 -6.45 -1.80
C GLY A 84 1.98 -5.22 -1.63
N GLN A 85 0.97 -5.28 -0.76
CA GLN A 85 -0.06 -4.24 -0.64
C GLN A 85 0.43 -2.92 -0.03
N CYS A 86 1.37 -2.99 0.91
CA CYS A 86 2.04 -1.79 1.44
C CYS A 86 3.30 -1.40 0.66
N GLY A 87 3.81 -2.27 -0.23
CA GLY A 87 5.05 -2.07 -0.98
C GLY A 87 6.29 -1.88 -0.10
N GLY A 88 6.32 -2.48 1.10
CA GLY A 88 7.40 -2.27 2.07
C GLY A 88 7.36 -0.91 2.80
N GLY A 89 6.26 -0.17 2.69
CA GLY A 89 6.07 1.12 3.35
C GLY A 89 6.81 2.28 2.68
N CYS A 90 7.14 3.32 3.47
CA CYS A 90 7.85 4.49 2.97
C CYS A 90 9.34 4.16 2.70
N ASN A 91 9.81 4.37 1.47
CA ASN A 91 11.21 4.17 1.12
C ASN A 91 12.16 5.00 2.00
N ILE A 92 11.80 6.24 2.36
CA ILE A 92 12.62 7.11 3.22
C ILE A 92 12.76 6.51 4.63
N THR A 93 11.70 5.92 5.17
CA THR A 93 11.77 5.24 6.47
C THR A 93 12.73 4.06 6.40
N GLN A 94 12.73 3.30 5.30
CA GLN A 94 13.69 2.21 5.11
C GLN A 94 15.13 2.72 4.97
N GLU A 95 15.37 3.75 4.15
CA GLU A 95 16.69 4.36 3.99
C GLU A 95 17.25 4.85 5.33
N PHE A 96 16.43 5.60 6.07
CA PHE A 96 16.79 6.12 7.38
C PHE A 96 17.03 4.98 8.38
N ALA A 97 16.16 3.97 8.44
CA ALA A 97 16.32 2.83 9.34
C ALA A 97 17.62 2.07 9.05
N ARG A 98 17.95 1.84 7.78
CA ARG A 98 19.23 1.23 7.36
C ARG A 98 20.43 2.09 7.75
N ALA A 99 20.39 3.39 7.46
CA ALA A 99 21.51 4.30 7.72
C ALA A 99 21.77 4.51 9.22
N THR A 100 20.71 4.53 10.03
CA THR A 100 20.79 4.81 11.48
C THR A 100 20.69 3.57 12.36
N LYS A 101 20.50 2.38 11.77
CA LYS A 101 20.30 1.09 12.47
C LYS A 101 19.20 1.17 13.53
N THR A 102 18.04 1.73 13.16
CA THR A 102 16.90 1.91 14.08
C THR A 102 15.76 0.95 13.77
N ALA A 103 14.98 0.58 14.80
CA ALA A 103 13.80 -0.27 14.67
C ALA A 103 12.54 0.47 14.11
N LYS A 104 12.74 1.54 13.32
CA LYS A 104 11.64 2.40 12.86
C LYS A 104 10.77 1.69 11.83
N ILE A 105 11.36 0.86 10.97
CA ILE A 105 10.62 0.17 9.92
C ILE A 105 9.71 -0.91 10.53
N GLU A 106 10.21 -1.64 11.52
CA GLU A 106 9.48 -2.67 12.26
C GLU A 106 8.25 -2.07 12.95
N ARG A 107 8.41 -0.95 13.66
CA ARG A 107 7.28 -0.23 14.29
C ARG A 107 6.24 0.23 13.26
N MET A 108 6.67 0.67 12.08
CA MET A 108 5.74 1.06 11.02
C MET A 108 5.04 -0.15 10.41
N CYS A 109 5.73 -1.28 10.24
CA CYS A 109 5.13 -2.54 9.83
C CYS A 109 4.07 -3.01 10.83
N ASP A 110 4.35 -2.94 12.13
CA ASP A 110 3.39 -3.27 13.19
C ASP A 110 2.17 -2.37 13.10
N PHE A 111 2.37 -1.06 12.99
CA PHE A 111 1.29 -0.10 12.83
C PHE A 111 0.40 -0.41 11.61
N TYR A 112 1.00 -0.67 10.45
CA TYR A 112 0.25 -0.98 9.23
C TYR A 112 -0.55 -2.27 9.35
N ARG A 113 0.00 -3.31 9.99
CA ARG A 113 -0.72 -4.57 10.22
C ARG A 113 -1.92 -4.36 11.16
N HIS A 114 -1.72 -3.69 12.29
CA HIS A 114 -2.80 -3.41 13.25
C HIS A 114 -3.90 -2.55 12.63
N MET A 115 -3.54 -1.46 11.95
CA MET A 115 -4.51 -0.61 11.27
C MET A 115 -5.30 -1.38 10.21
N THR A 116 -4.65 -2.25 9.44
CA THR A 116 -5.33 -3.08 8.44
C THR A 116 -6.34 -4.02 9.11
N GLN A 117 -5.95 -4.69 10.20
CA GLN A 117 -6.86 -5.57 10.94
C GLN A 117 -8.06 -4.80 11.51
N GLU A 118 -7.86 -3.62 12.09
CA GLU A 118 -8.96 -2.82 12.63
C GLU A 118 -9.92 -2.33 11.54
N ILE A 119 -9.41 -1.93 10.37
CA ILE A 119 -10.25 -1.55 9.23
C ILE A 119 -11.11 -2.76 8.80
N LEU A 120 -10.51 -3.95 8.67
CA LEU A 120 -11.25 -5.16 8.29
C LEU A 120 -12.32 -5.54 9.33
N ARG A 121 -12.00 -5.45 10.63
CA ARG A 121 -12.97 -5.67 11.72
C ARG A 121 -14.12 -4.68 11.65
N GLU A 122 -13.83 -3.41 11.37
CA GLU A 122 -14.85 -2.38 11.24
C GLU A 122 -15.77 -2.62 10.04
N GLN A 123 -15.23 -3.05 8.89
CA GLN A 123 -16.05 -3.43 7.73
C GLN A 123 -16.97 -4.62 8.06
N LEU A 124 -16.45 -5.62 8.80
CA LEU A 124 -17.26 -6.76 9.25
C LEU A 124 -18.40 -6.31 10.17
N ARG A 125 -18.13 -5.44 11.16
CA ARG A 125 -19.19 -4.89 12.04
C ARG A 125 -20.28 -4.20 11.23
N LYS A 126 -19.90 -3.34 10.28
CA LYS A 126 -20.85 -2.63 9.41
C LYS A 126 -21.70 -3.58 8.58
N ALA A 127 -21.10 -4.61 7.98
CA ALA A 127 -21.83 -5.60 7.20
C ALA A 127 -22.90 -6.32 8.04
N ILE A 128 -22.55 -6.73 9.27
CA ILE A 128 -23.49 -7.37 10.21
C ILE A 128 -24.65 -6.43 10.59
N THR A 129 -24.37 -5.15 10.85
CA THR A 129 -25.41 -4.17 11.19
C THR A 129 -26.40 -3.98 10.04
N VAL A 130 -25.92 -3.81 8.81
CA VAL A 130 -26.77 -3.63 7.61
C VAL A 130 -27.67 -4.85 7.37
N GLU A 131 -27.13 -6.06 7.54
CA GLU A 131 -27.91 -7.29 7.41
C GLU A 131 -29.01 -7.37 8.48
N SER A 132 -28.70 -6.99 9.72
CA SER A 132 -29.67 -6.97 10.81
C SER A 132 -30.81 -5.95 10.61
N GLU A 133 -30.53 -4.79 10.01
CA GLU A 133 -31.52 -3.76 9.68
C GLU A 133 -32.39 -4.16 8.49
N SER A 134 -31.80 -4.84 7.50
CA SER A 134 -32.51 -5.39 6.34
C SER A 134 -33.47 -6.52 6.73
N LEU A 135 -33.09 -7.38 7.68
CA LEU A 135 -34.02 -8.40 8.20
C LEU A 135 -35.20 -7.78 8.97
N ARG A 136 -34.96 -6.73 9.77
CA ARG A 136 -36.02 -6.04 10.53
C ARG A 136 -37.06 -5.37 9.62
N THR A 137 -36.62 -4.73 8.54
CA THR A 137 -37.52 -4.09 7.56
C THR A 137 -38.35 -5.10 6.77
N ILE A 138 -37.85 -6.31 6.51
CA ILE A 138 -38.64 -7.38 5.86
C ILE A 138 -39.71 -7.93 6.82
N THR A 139 -39.41 -8.05 8.12
CA THR A 139 -40.39 -8.54 9.11
C THR A 139 -41.48 -7.53 9.44
N GLU A 140 -41.22 -6.23 9.31
CA GLU A 140 -42.20 -5.16 9.58
C GLU A 140 -43.09 -4.82 8.37
N GLY A 141 -42.71 -5.23 7.15
CA GLY A 141 -43.50 -5.01 5.92
C GLY A 141 -44.51 -6.10 5.57
N GLY A 142 -44.65 -7.15 6.41
CA GLY A 142 -45.45 -8.35 6.12
C GLY A 142 -46.91 -8.34 6.62
N GLU A 143 -47.34 -7.34 7.38
CA GLU A 143 -48.69 -7.29 7.97
C GLU A 143 -49.54 -6.16 7.37
N SER A 144 -50.06 -6.33 6.15
CA SER A 144 -51.26 -5.57 5.70
C SER A 144 -51.90 -6.15 4.43
N HIS A 145 -52.36 -7.41 4.46
CA HIS A 145 -53.43 -7.83 3.56
C HIS A 145 -54.24 -8.99 4.16
N ALA A 146 -55.28 -8.65 4.93
CA ALA A 146 -56.48 -9.48 5.06
C ALA A 146 -57.65 -8.61 5.52
N GLU A 147 -58.63 -8.41 4.63
CA GLU A 147 -60.04 -8.00 4.82
C GLU A 147 -60.44 -7.09 3.65
N GLY A 148 -61.42 -7.39 2.81
CA GLY A 148 -62.35 -8.51 2.70
C GLY A 148 -63.08 -8.35 1.37
N ALA A 149 -63.31 -9.45 0.67
CA ALA A 149 -64.12 -9.51 -0.53
C ALA A 149 -65.61 -9.62 -0.17
N THR A 150 -66.43 -9.00 -1.01
CA THR A 150 -67.91 -9.08 -1.18
C THR A 150 -68.80 -8.52 -0.07
#